data_AF-A0A6A4UDI8-F1
#
_entry.id   AF-A0A6A4UDI8-F1
#
_cell.length_a   1.000
_cell.length_b   1.000
_cell.length_c   1.000
_cell.angle_alpha   90.00
_cell.angle_beta   90.00
_cell.angle_gamma   90.00
#
_symmetry.space_group_name_H-M   'P 1'
#
loop_
_entity.id
_entity.type
_entity.pdbx_description
1 polymer ?
#
loop_
_entity_poly.entity_id
_entity_poly.type
_entity_poly.pdbx_seq_one_letter_code
_entity_poly.pdbx_strand_id
1 'polypeptide(L)'
;MKPRITITTGPTGFLEILVNEAGRDLLVKELQGLSETRDHFHLDPEEFEVDVPTQSIPYRDGDVVHAYGKVLFRPDAWDAEHFPHVLAPKDP
;
A
#
# COMPACT_ATOMS: atom_id res chain seq x y z
N MET A 1 -19.47 1.21 -8.31
CA MET A 1 -18.40 1.80 -9.15
C MET A 1 -17.20 0.88 -9.07
N LYS A 2 -16.47 0.64 -10.17
CA LYS A 2 -15.27 -0.23 -10.15
C LYS A 2 -14.13 0.46 -9.38
N PRO A 3 -13.45 -0.20 -8.43
CA PRO A 3 -12.24 0.34 -7.80
C PRO A 3 -11.18 0.68 -8.84
N ARG A 4 -10.56 1.86 -8.71
CA ARG A 4 -9.41 2.30 -9.51
C ARG A 4 -8.35 2.82 -8.57
N ILE A 5 -7.23 2.11 -8.50
CA ILE A 5 -6.09 2.42 -7.65
C ILE A 5 -4.84 2.33 -8.51
N THR A 6 -4.03 3.38 -8.52
CA THR A 6 -2.73 3.39 -9.21
C THR A 6 -1.68 3.85 -8.22
N ILE A 7 -0.57 3.14 -8.15
CA ILE A 7 0.58 3.51 -7.33
C ILE A 7 1.67 3.97 -8.29
N THR A 8 2.13 5.20 -8.15
CA THR A 8 3.16 5.75 -9.04
C THR A 8 4.28 6.40 -8.27
N THR A 9 5.45 6.46 -8.88
CA THR A 9 6.49 7.42 -8.51
C THR A 9 6.62 8.43 -9.63
N GLY A 10 6.31 9.70 -9.33
CA GLY A 10 6.41 10.79 -10.31
C GLY A 10 7.87 11.21 -10.59
N PRO A 11 8.11 12.12 -11.54
CA PRO A 11 9.46 12.54 -11.94
C PRO A 11 10.31 13.14 -10.81
N THR A 12 9.66 13.65 -9.77
CA THR A 12 10.28 14.21 -8.57
C THR A 12 10.63 13.16 -7.51
N GLY A 13 10.33 11.89 -7.76
CA GLY A 13 10.58 10.77 -6.84
C GLY A 13 9.52 10.58 -5.76
N PHE A 14 8.45 11.39 -5.76
CA PHE A 14 7.35 11.22 -4.81
C PHE A 14 6.48 10.02 -5.16
N LEU A 15 6.19 9.19 -4.15
CA LEU A 15 5.19 8.14 -4.23
C LEU A 15 3.80 8.75 -4.13
N GLU A 16 2.94 8.45 -5.11
CA GLU A 16 1.52 8.82 -5.12
C GLU A 16 0.65 7.55 -5.15
N ILE A 17 -0.43 7.55 -4.37
CA ILE A 17 -1.48 6.52 -4.43
C ILE A 17 -2.75 7.22 -4.90
N LEU A 18 -3.12 6.99 -6.15
CA LEU A 18 -4.24 7.66 -6.82
C LEU A 18 -5.46 6.76 -6.79
N VAL A 19 -6.56 7.25 -6.20
CA VAL A 19 -7.76 6.44 -5.94
C VAL A 19 -9.01 7.13 -6.48
N ASN A 20 -9.98 6.35 -6.97
CA ASN A 20 -11.36 6.80 -7.07
C ASN A 20 -12.14 6.47 -5.78
N GLU A 21 -13.41 6.85 -5.72
CA GLU A 21 -14.28 6.66 -4.55
C GLU A 21 -14.35 5.18 -4.11
N ALA A 22 -14.57 4.27 -5.07
CA ALA A 22 -14.61 2.83 -4.78
C ALA A 22 -13.26 2.27 -4.34
N GLY A 23 -12.15 2.75 -4.92
CA GLY A 23 -10.80 2.36 -4.53
C GLY A 23 -10.44 2.85 -3.13
N ARG A 24 -10.81 4.08 -2.79
CA ARG A 24 -10.67 4.64 -1.44
C ARG A 24 -11.41 3.78 -0.43
N ASP A 25 -12.69 3.47 -0.69
CA ASP A 25 -13.52 2.73 0.26
C ASP A 25 -12.97 1.31 0.49
N LEU A 26 -12.47 0.66 -0.57
CA LEU A 26 -11.81 -0.63 -0.46
C LEU A 26 -10.50 -0.55 0.34
N LEU A 27 -9.62 0.40 0.03
CA LEU A 27 -8.37 0.60 0.77
C LEU A 27 -8.62 0.85 2.27
N VAL A 28 -9.61 1.67 2.61
CA VAL A 28 -9.97 1.95 4.00
C VAL A 28 -10.49 0.70 4.69
N LYS A 29 -11.35 -0.08 4.03
CA LYS A 29 -11.85 -1.35 4.56
C LYS A 29 -10.70 -2.31 4.87
N GLU A 30 -9.76 -2.47 3.94
CA GLU A 30 -8.62 -3.38 4.09
C GLU A 30 -7.66 -2.90 5.18
N LEU A 31 -7.37 -1.60 5.26
CA LEU A 31 -6.60 -0.98 6.35
C LEU A 31 -7.24 -1.18 7.72
N GLN A 32 -8.56 -0.97 7.83
CA GLN A 32 -9.29 -1.18 9.08
C GLN A 32 -9.41 -2.66 9.47
N GLY A 33 -9.23 -3.56 8.52
CA GLY A 33 -9.24 -5.00 8.74
C GLY A 33 -7.92 -5.56 9.27
N LEU A 34 -6.85 -4.77 9.29
CA LEU A 34 -5.54 -5.20 9.78
C LEU A 34 -5.58 -5.52 11.28
N SER A 35 -4.96 -6.64 11.65
CA SER A 35 -4.87 -7.12 13.03
C SER A 35 -3.68 -8.08 13.18
N GLU A 36 -3.41 -8.58 14.38
CA GLU A 36 -2.33 -9.56 14.60
C GLU A 36 -2.53 -10.87 13.81
N THR A 37 -3.78 -11.27 13.54
CA THR A 37 -4.09 -12.49 12.75
C THR A 37 -4.35 -12.20 11.27
N ARG A 38 -4.33 -10.93 10.86
CA ARG A 38 -4.44 -10.46 9.48
C ARG A 38 -3.48 -9.30 9.32
N ASP A 39 -2.20 -9.63 9.24
CA ASP A 39 -1.10 -8.69 9.36
C ASP A 39 -0.77 -7.98 8.04
N HIS A 40 -1.45 -8.29 6.94
CA HIS A 40 -1.27 -7.59 5.66
C HIS A 40 -2.46 -7.74 4.72
N PHE A 41 -2.42 -6.94 3.67
CA PHE A 41 -3.20 -7.14 2.45
C PHE A 41 -2.36 -6.77 1.22
N HIS A 42 -2.74 -7.30 0.07
CA HIS A 42 -2.02 -7.15 -1.19
C HIS A 42 -2.62 -6.06 -2.09
N LEU A 43 -1.73 -5.41 -2.85
CA LEU A 43 -2.02 -4.41 -3.87
C LEU A 43 -1.47 -4.91 -5.20
N ASP A 44 -2.28 -5.63 -5.97
CA ASP A 44 -1.79 -6.37 -7.14
C ASP A 44 -2.76 -6.19 -8.34
N PRO A 45 -2.34 -6.51 -9.57
CA PRO A 45 -3.22 -6.41 -10.74
C PRO A 45 -4.49 -7.25 -10.60
N GLU A 46 -5.60 -6.77 -11.16
CA GLU A 46 -6.93 -7.43 -11.12
C GLU A 46 -6.95 -8.85 -11.72
N GLU A 47 -5.94 -9.22 -12.48
CA GLU A 47 -5.77 -10.55 -13.08
C GLU A 47 -5.52 -11.65 -12.03
N PHE A 48 -5.24 -11.28 -10.79
CA PHE A 48 -5.03 -12.19 -9.65
C PHE A 48 -6.21 -12.10 -8.66
N GLU A 49 -6.44 -13.14 -7.85
CA GLU A 49 -7.35 -13.04 -6.69
C GLU A 49 -6.68 -12.16 -5.61
N VAL A 50 -7.11 -10.89 -5.53
CA VAL A 50 -6.40 -9.85 -4.77
C VAL A 50 -7.31 -9.12 -3.78
N ASP A 51 -6.72 -8.66 -2.68
CA ASP A 51 -7.43 -7.85 -1.67
C ASP A 51 -7.81 -6.47 -2.25
N VAL A 52 -6.83 -5.84 -2.93
CA VAL A 52 -6.98 -4.50 -3.52
C VAL A 52 -6.41 -4.47 -4.94
N PRO A 53 -7.24 -4.34 -5.99
CA PRO A 53 -6.76 -4.35 -7.38
C PRO A 53 -6.11 -3.02 -7.77
N THR A 54 -4.91 -3.09 -8.35
CA THR A 54 -4.19 -1.95 -8.94
C THR A 54 -4.43 -1.85 -10.44
N GLN A 55 -4.11 -0.69 -11.01
CA GLN A 55 -4.16 -0.42 -12.45
C GLN A 55 -2.79 0.04 -12.93
N SER A 56 -2.34 -0.52 -14.05
CA SER A 56 -1.02 -0.23 -14.64
C SER A 56 -1.02 0.99 -15.58
N ILE A 57 -2.01 1.88 -15.45
CA ILE A 57 -2.15 3.06 -16.30
C ILE A 57 -1.51 4.27 -15.60
N PRO A 58 -0.46 4.89 -16.17
CA PRO A 58 0.14 6.10 -15.61
C PRO A 58 -0.82 7.28 -15.72
N TYR A 59 -0.78 8.20 -14.75
CA TYR A 59 -1.59 9.43 -14.81
C TYR A 59 -0.90 10.55 -15.58
N ARG A 60 0.44 10.54 -15.59
CA ARG A 60 1.28 11.54 -16.27
C ARG A 60 2.41 10.87 -17.03
N ASP A 61 2.91 11.54 -18.05
CA ASP A 61 4.11 11.12 -18.76
C ASP A 61 5.31 11.10 -17.81
N GLY A 62 6.06 10.01 -17.83
CA GLY A 62 7.22 9.80 -16.96
C GLY A 62 6.91 9.23 -15.58
N ASP A 63 5.63 8.97 -15.25
CA ASP A 63 5.27 8.22 -14.04
C ASP A 63 5.78 6.77 -14.16
N VAL A 64 6.49 6.31 -13.13
CA VAL A 64 6.78 4.88 -12.96
C VAL A 64 5.61 4.25 -12.22
N VAL A 65 4.88 3.34 -12.86
CA VAL A 65 3.74 2.65 -12.25
C VAL A 65 4.21 1.39 -11.52
N HIS A 66 3.81 1.26 -10.26
CA HIS A 66 4.06 0.09 -9.43
C HIS A 66 2.83 -0.80 -9.43
N ALA A 67 2.92 -1.93 -10.13
CA ALA A 67 1.81 -2.87 -10.28
C ALA A 67 1.56 -3.71 -9.01
N TYR A 68 2.60 -3.96 -8.23
CA TYR A 68 2.58 -4.86 -7.07
C TYR A 68 2.99 -4.12 -5.80
N GLY A 69 2.35 -4.48 -4.68
CA GLY A 69 2.61 -3.90 -3.39
C GLY A 69 1.95 -4.66 -2.26
N LYS A 70 2.35 -4.35 -1.03
CA LYS A 70 1.74 -4.88 0.17
C LYS A 70 1.73 -3.83 1.26
N VAL A 71 0.66 -3.82 2.05
CA VAL A 71 0.60 -3.05 3.29
C VAL A 71 0.75 -4.04 4.43
N LEU A 72 1.77 -3.83 5.27
CA LEU A 72 2.10 -4.69 6.40
C LEU A 72 1.72 -3.96 7.70
N PHE A 73 0.89 -4.59 8.51
CA PHE A 73 0.63 -4.21 9.88
C PHE A 73 1.80 -4.66 10.76
N ARG A 74 2.40 -3.69 11.46
CA ARG A 74 3.54 -3.90 12.35
C ARG A 74 3.25 -3.17 13.67
N PRO A 75 2.62 -3.86 14.64
CA PRO A 75 2.47 -3.30 15.98
C PRO A 75 3.83 -3.06 16.63
N ASP A 76 3.95 -2.00 17.44
CA ASP A 76 5.19 -1.69 18.16
C ASP A 76 5.69 -2.87 19.01
N ALA A 77 4.80 -3.67 19.60
CA ALA A 77 5.18 -4.86 20.36
C ALA A 77 5.91 -5.91 19.50
N TRP A 78 5.44 -6.10 18.26
CA TRP A 78 6.07 -7.01 17.30
C TRP A 78 7.44 -6.49 16.86
N ASP A 79 7.52 -5.20 16.53
CA ASP A 79 8.77 -4.58 16.11
C ASP A 79 9.77 -4.47 17.27
N ALA A 80 9.33 -4.33 18.52
CA ALA A 80 10.22 -4.40 19.69
C ALA A 80 10.90 -5.76 19.84
N GLU A 81 10.20 -6.85 19.51
CA GLU A 81 10.74 -8.21 19.58
C GLU A 81 11.64 -8.54 18.39
N HIS A 82 11.20 -8.22 17.17
CA HIS A 82 11.84 -8.71 15.94
C HIS A 82 12.68 -7.66 15.21
N PHE A 83 12.33 -6.38 15.32
CA PHE A 83 12.98 -5.29 14.59
C PHE A 83 13.28 -4.07 15.49
N PRO A 84 13.90 -4.24 16.68
CA PRO A 84 13.98 -3.17 17.68
C PRO A 84 14.67 -1.89 17.20
N HIS A 85 15.49 -1.98 16.15
CA HIS A 85 16.16 -0.85 15.50
C HIS A 85 15.19 0.17 14.87
N VAL A 86 13.94 -0.20 14.54
CA VAL A 86 12.95 0.74 13.98
C VAL A 86 12.32 1.63 15.05
N LEU A 87 12.36 1.19 16.32
CA LEU A 87 11.87 1.95 17.48
C LEU A 87 12.97 2.75 18.17
N ALA A 88 14.24 2.48 17.83
CA ALA A 88 15.37 3.16 18.42
C ALA A 88 15.39 4.65 18.01
N PRO A 89 15.70 5.57 18.93
CA PRO A 89 16.00 6.94 18.56
C PRO A 89 17.15 6.93 17.55
N LYS A 90 17.02 7.67 16.44
CA LYS A 90 18.19 7.93 15.59
C LYS A 90 19.19 8.72 16.41
N ASP A 91 20.43 8.24 16.48
CA ASP A 91 21.53 9.07 16.98
C ASP A 91 21.56 10.37 16.16
N PRO A 92 21.63 11.54 16.82
CA PRO A 92 21.55 12.84 16.17
C PRO A 92 22.68 13.11 15.19
#